data_AF-A0AAV4VSK9-F1
#
_entry.id   AF-A0AAV4VSK9-F1
#
_cell.length_a   1.000
_cell.length_b   1.000
_cell.length_c   1.000
_cell.angle_alpha   90.00
_cell.angle_beta   90.00
_cell.angle_gamma   90.00
#
_symmetry.space_group_name_H-M   'P 1'
#
loop_
_entity.id
_entity.type
_entity.pdbx_description
1 polymer ?
#
loop_
_entity_poly.entity_id
_entity_poly.type
_entity_poly.pdbx_seq_one_letter_code
_entity_poly.pdbx_strand_id
1 'polypeptide(L)'
;MASANSSATCDWGKGMVCVGQTKQCTIVPPNHFGRIPDVEVGAMWKFRVQVSESGVHRPHVAGIHGRENDGAYSIVLSGGYKDDVDEGEEFKYTGSGGRDLSGNKRYAEQSYDQILSRMTQSISI
;
A
#
# COMPACT_ATOMS: atom_id res chain seq x y z
N MET A 1 -14.82 15.59 17.09
CA MET A 1 -14.64 16.89 16.40
C MET A 1 -13.19 17.31 16.58
N ALA A 2 -12.30 16.92 15.68
CA ALA A 2 -10.92 17.39 15.69
C ALA A 2 -10.83 18.63 14.81
N SER A 3 -10.42 19.75 15.42
CA SER A 3 -10.26 21.05 14.77
C SER A 3 -9.10 21.00 13.78
N ALA A 4 -9.39 21.21 12.50
CA ALA A 4 -8.37 21.36 11.47
C ALA A 4 -7.85 22.80 11.49
N ASN A 5 -6.72 23.04 12.15
CA ASN A 5 -5.94 24.26 11.92
C ASN A 5 -5.22 24.11 10.56
N SER A 6 -5.86 24.55 9.47
CA SER A 6 -5.32 24.48 8.12
C SER A 6 -4.53 25.74 7.75
N SER A 7 -3.26 25.79 8.15
CA SER A 7 -2.27 26.74 7.60
C SER A 7 -1.45 26.14 6.46
N ALA A 8 -1.84 24.99 5.90
CA ALA A 8 -1.16 24.39 4.77
C ALA A 8 -1.60 25.06 3.45
N THR A 9 -0.70 25.83 2.84
CA THR A 9 -0.85 26.50 1.53
C THR A 9 -0.59 25.57 0.34
N CYS A 10 -0.44 24.26 0.57
CA CYS A 10 -0.07 23.31 -0.46
C CYS A 10 -1.33 22.85 -1.22
N ASP A 11 -1.64 23.54 -2.33
CA ASP A 11 -2.62 23.06 -3.31
C ASP A 11 -1.96 21.94 -4.14
N TRP A 12 -2.24 20.69 -3.75
CA TRP A 12 -1.78 19.50 -4.47
C TRP A 12 -2.48 19.28 -5.83
N GLY A 13 -3.29 20.26 -6.26
CA GLY A 13 -4.01 20.26 -7.52
C GLY A 13 -5.28 19.41 -7.51
N LYS A 14 -6.05 19.48 -8.60
CA LYS A 14 -7.32 18.75 -8.79
C LYS A 14 -7.16 17.30 -9.26
N GLY A 15 -5.96 16.73 -9.11
CA GLY A 15 -5.64 15.36 -9.54
C GLY A 15 -5.99 14.31 -8.49
N MET A 16 -5.53 13.07 -8.70
CA MET A 16 -5.78 11.94 -7.79
C MET A 16 -4.85 11.89 -6.56
N VAL A 17 -4.07 12.96 -6.31
CA VAL A 17 -3.02 12.99 -5.28
C VAL A 17 -3.60 12.93 -3.86
N CYS A 18 -4.72 13.62 -3.62
CA CYS A 18 -5.36 13.73 -2.30
C CYS A 18 -6.77 13.18 -2.26
N VAL A 19 -7.18 12.41 -3.28
CA VAL A 19 -8.54 11.87 -3.39
C VAL A 19 -8.70 10.68 -2.45
N GLY A 20 -9.76 10.71 -1.64
CA GLY A 20 -10.16 9.60 -0.78
C GLY A 20 -10.98 8.55 -1.52
N GLN A 21 -11.27 7.44 -0.85
CA GLN A 21 -12.21 6.44 -1.34
C GLN A 21 -13.62 7.03 -1.46
N THR A 22 -14.31 6.67 -2.53
CA THR A 22 -15.76 6.89 -2.71
C THR A 22 -16.60 5.76 -2.13
N LYS A 23 -16.02 4.56 -2.03
CA LYS A 23 -16.66 3.36 -1.48
C LYS A 23 -15.67 2.46 -0.74
N GLN A 24 -16.18 1.57 0.12
CA GLN A 24 -15.36 0.60 0.82
C GLN A 24 -15.84 -0.81 0.48
N CYS A 25 -14.90 -1.73 0.22
CA CYS A 25 -15.23 -3.15 0.07
C CYS A 25 -15.72 -3.72 1.40
N THR A 26 -16.98 -4.15 1.41
CA THR A 26 -17.70 -4.76 2.54
C THR A 26 -18.00 -6.25 2.32
N ILE A 27 -17.70 -6.79 1.14
CA ILE A 27 -17.97 -8.20 0.78
C ILE A 27 -17.16 -9.15 1.67
N VAL A 28 -15.92 -8.75 1.99
CA VAL A 28 -15.01 -9.48 2.88
C VAL A 28 -14.40 -8.54 3.92
N PRO A 29 -13.98 -9.04 5.10
CA PRO A 29 -13.36 -8.22 6.12
C PRO A 29 -12.01 -7.63 5.67
N PRO A 30 -11.49 -6.60 6.36
CA PRO A 30 -10.20 -6.01 6.00
C PRO A 30 -9.00 -6.94 6.10
N ASN A 31 -9.04 -7.93 6.99
CA ASN A 31 -7.99 -8.94 7.19
C ASN A 31 -8.30 -10.26 6.46
N HIS A 32 -9.07 -10.20 5.37
CA HIS A 32 -9.39 -11.37 4.56
C HIS A 32 -8.15 -11.88 3.83
N PHE A 33 -7.91 -13.20 3.91
CA PHE A 33 -6.89 -13.89 3.13
C PHE A 33 -7.49 -14.52 1.87
N GLY A 34 -6.76 -14.43 0.77
CA GLY A 34 -7.14 -15.02 -0.51
C GLY A 34 -7.94 -14.07 -1.41
N ARG A 35 -8.58 -14.64 -2.43
CA ARG A 35 -9.25 -13.86 -3.47
C ARG A 35 -10.43 -13.03 -2.92
N ILE A 36 -10.64 -11.86 -3.50
CA ILE A 36 -11.85 -11.07 -3.28
C ILE A 36 -12.96 -11.64 -4.18
N PRO A 37 -14.17 -11.92 -3.64
CA PRO A 37 -15.30 -12.34 -4.48
C PRO A 37 -15.58 -11.31 -5.58
N ASP A 38 -15.99 -11.79 -6.75
CA ASP A 38 -16.32 -10.99 -7.94
C ASP A 38 -15.16 -10.16 -8.53
N VAL A 39 -13.92 -10.48 -8.14
CA VAL A 39 -12.71 -9.90 -8.73
C VAL A 39 -11.85 -11.01 -9.32
N GLU A 40 -11.80 -11.06 -10.65
CA GLU A 40 -11.03 -12.06 -11.39
C GLU A 40 -9.57 -11.63 -11.59
N VAL A 41 -8.69 -12.63 -11.78
CA VAL A 41 -7.32 -12.39 -12.19
C VAL A 41 -7.31 -11.68 -13.55
N GLY A 42 -6.50 -10.63 -13.67
CA GLY A 42 -6.49 -9.76 -14.86
C GLY A 42 -7.41 -8.54 -14.76
N ALA A 43 -8.16 -8.37 -13.66
CA ALA A 43 -8.87 -7.13 -13.39
C ALA A 43 -7.90 -5.93 -13.32
N MET A 44 -8.28 -4.82 -13.96
CA MET A 44 -7.43 -3.64 -14.10
C MET A 44 -8.08 -2.41 -13.48
N TRP A 45 -7.27 -1.61 -12.79
CA TRP A 45 -7.65 -0.30 -12.27
C TRP A 45 -6.60 0.74 -12.65
N LYS A 46 -7.04 1.96 -12.86
CA LYS A 46 -6.13 3.05 -13.24
C LYS A 46 -5.41 3.66 -12.03
N PHE A 47 -6.05 3.69 -10.87
CA PHE A 47 -5.51 4.34 -9.67
C PHE A 47 -5.55 3.42 -8.45
N ARG A 48 -4.57 3.58 -7.55
CA ARG A 48 -4.46 2.81 -6.29
C ARG A 48 -5.69 2.95 -5.38
N VAL A 49 -6.36 4.09 -5.40
CA VAL A 49 -7.61 4.28 -4.65
C VAL A 49 -8.69 3.31 -5.12
N GLN A 50 -8.79 3.04 -6.43
CA GLN A 50 -9.77 2.10 -6.98
C GLN A 50 -9.47 0.65 -6.60
N VAL A 51 -8.18 0.27 -6.58
CA VAL A 51 -7.74 -1.05 -6.07
C VAL A 51 -8.12 -1.20 -4.60
N SER A 52 -7.97 -0.13 -3.83
CA SER A 52 -8.35 -0.09 -2.43
C SER A 52 -9.86 -0.21 -2.20
N GLU A 53 -10.66 0.49 -3.01
CA GLU A 53 -12.12 0.39 -3.03
C GLU A 53 -12.61 -1.02 -3.37
N SER A 54 -11.89 -1.75 -4.25
CA SER A 54 -12.22 -3.14 -4.59
C SER A 54 -11.94 -4.12 -3.44
N GLY A 55 -11.08 -3.75 -2.49
CA GLY A 55 -10.65 -4.61 -1.39
C GLY A 55 -9.41 -5.46 -1.69
N VAL A 56 -8.96 -5.54 -2.95
CA VAL A 56 -7.80 -6.33 -3.38
C VAL A 56 -6.52 -5.87 -2.68
N HIS A 57 -6.29 -4.56 -2.61
CA HIS A 57 -5.16 -3.99 -1.89
C HIS A 57 -5.56 -2.67 -1.24
N ARG A 58 -5.89 -2.72 0.05
CA ARG A 58 -6.52 -1.62 0.79
C ARG A 58 -5.62 -0.41 1.03
N PRO A 59 -4.30 -0.51 1.24
CA PRO A 59 -3.45 0.67 1.34
C PRO A 59 -3.41 1.49 0.05
N HIS A 60 -3.50 2.81 0.14
CA HIS A 60 -3.45 3.70 -1.03
C HIS A 60 -2.02 3.93 -1.53
N VAL A 61 -1.05 3.84 -0.62
CA VAL A 61 0.36 4.17 -0.88
C VAL A 61 1.27 2.97 -0.61
N ALA A 62 1.20 2.42 0.61
CA ALA A 62 2.08 1.32 1.04
C ALA A 62 2.03 0.13 0.08
N GLY A 63 3.15 -0.53 -0.16
CA GLY A 63 3.21 -1.71 -1.03
C GLY A 63 2.68 -2.98 -0.37
N ILE A 64 2.62 -3.02 0.96
CA ILE A 64 2.23 -4.20 1.75
C ILE A 64 0.96 -3.87 2.55
N HIS A 65 -0.01 -4.76 2.50
CA HIS A 65 -1.17 -4.76 3.37
C HIS A 65 -1.11 -5.97 4.29
N GLY A 66 -0.92 -5.75 5.59
CA GLY A 66 -0.79 -6.84 6.54
C GLY A 66 -0.82 -6.34 7.98
N ARG A 67 -0.83 -7.29 8.91
CA ARG A 67 -0.62 -7.03 10.34
C ARG A 67 0.52 -7.89 10.85
N GLU A 68 1.34 -7.31 11.70
CA GLU A 68 2.55 -7.92 12.27
C GLU A 68 2.29 -9.23 13.01
N ASN A 69 1.09 -9.44 13.55
CA ASN A 69 0.74 -10.62 14.35
C ASN A 69 -0.31 -11.51 13.66
N ASP A 70 -0.49 -11.38 12.34
CA ASP A 70 -1.52 -12.11 11.57
C ASP A 70 -0.95 -12.63 10.25
N GLY A 71 -0.43 -11.72 9.43
CA GLY A 71 0.09 -12.03 8.10
C GLY A 71 -0.15 -10.90 7.10
N ALA A 72 0.37 -11.07 5.89
CA ALA A 72 0.18 -10.17 4.77
C ALA A 72 -0.99 -10.64 3.90
N TYR A 73 -1.97 -9.76 3.70
CA TYR A 73 -3.18 -10.05 2.93
C TYR A 73 -3.00 -9.77 1.43
N SER A 74 -2.16 -8.79 1.08
CA SER A 74 -1.84 -8.45 -0.31
C SER A 74 -0.58 -7.59 -0.40
N ILE A 75 0.09 -7.65 -1.56
CA ILE A 75 1.26 -6.82 -1.89
C ILE A 75 1.09 -6.19 -3.29
N VAL A 76 1.92 -5.18 -3.60
CA VAL A 76 1.94 -4.52 -4.91
C VAL A 76 3.39 -4.42 -5.40
N LEU A 77 3.66 -5.02 -6.57
CA LEU A 77 4.87 -4.77 -7.35
C LEU A 77 4.69 -3.47 -8.14
N SER A 78 5.45 -2.43 -7.80
CA SER A 78 5.31 -1.09 -8.41
C SER A 78 6.63 -0.44 -8.83
N GLY A 79 7.75 -1.19 -8.80
CA GLY A 79 9.08 -0.64 -9.07
C GLY A 79 9.56 0.37 -8.02
N GLY A 80 8.98 0.33 -6.82
CA GLY A 80 9.33 1.22 -5.72
C GLY A 80 10.64 0.85 -5.03
N TYR A 81 11.18 -0.34 -5.26
CA TYR A 81 12.46 -0.78 -4.71
C TYR A 81 13.33 -1.29 -5.85
N LYS A 82 14.60 -0.88 -5.88
CA LYS A 82 15.55 -1.25 -6.94
C LYS A 82 15.93 -2.72 -6.88
N ASP A 83 15.74 -3.35 -5.73
CA ASP A 83 16.11 -4.73 -5.44
C ASP A 83 14.98 -5.73 -5.77
N ASP A 84 13.82 -5.25 -6.21
CA ASP A 84 12.71 -6.08 -6.68
C ASP A 84 13.08 -6.72 -8.03
N VAL A 85 12.84 -8.03 -8.15
CA VAL A 85 13.04 -8.81 -9.39
C VAL A 85 11.73 -9.52 -9.71
N ASP A 86 11.24 -9.38 -10.94
CA ASP A 86 9.97 -9.97 -11.40
C ASP A 86 10.23 -10.88 -12.60
N GLU A 87 9.98 -12.18 -12.42
CA GLU A 87 10.12 -13.24 -13.43
C GLU A 87 8.75 -13.84 -13.78
N GLY A 88 7.65 -13.14 -13.46
CA GLY A 88 6.29 -13.54 -13.76
C GLY A 88 5.71 -14.54 -12.76
N GLU A 89 6.10 -15.82 -12.87
CA GLU A 89 5.60 -16.86 -11.96
C GLU A 89 6.22 -16.77 -10.56
N GLU A 90 7.46 -16.28 -10.50
CA GLU A 90 8.18 -16.00 -9.26
C GLU A 90 8.76 -14.59 -9.27
N PHE A 91 8.95 -14.04 -8.08
CA PHE A 91 9.53 -12.72 -7.91
C PHE A 91 10.21 -12.61 -6.55
N LYS A 92 11.19 -11.72 -6.47
CA LYS A 92 11.82 -11.29 -5.22
C LYS A 92 11.27 -9.93 -4.83
N TYR A 93 10.68 -9.86 -3.63
CA TYR A 93 10.05 -8.65 -3.13
C TYR A 93 10.83 -8.04 -1.95
N THR A 94 11.00 -6.72 -1.97
CA THR A 94 11.71 -5.98 -0.92
C THR A 94 10.77 -5.51 0.18
N GLY A 95 11.18 -5.69 1.43
CA GLY A 95 10.46 -5.16 2.59
C GLY A 95 10.29 -3.64 2.57
N SER A 96 9.45 -3.13 3.46
CA SER A 96 9.25 -1.68 3.61
C SER A 96 10.18 -1.07 4.68
N GLY A 97 10.38 0.25 4.62
CA GLY A 97 11.25 0.99 5.56
C GLY A 97 12.67 1.20 5.03
N GLY A 98 13.60 1.55 5.93
CA GLY A 98 15.00 1.90 5.60
C GLY A 98 15.18 3.32 5.06
N ARG A 99 14.14 4.15 5.13
CA ARG A 99 14.03 5.43 4.41
C ARG A 99 13.74 6.60 5.34
N ASP A 100 14.40 7.73 5.14
CA ASP A 100 14.02 8.99 5.79
C ASP A 100 12.80 9.62 5.10
N LEU A 101 11.64 9.49 5.73
CA LEU A 101 10.37 10.06 5.28
C LEU A 101 10.02 11.38 6.00
N SER A 102 10.99 12.02 6.66
CA SER A 102 10.84 13.35 7.24
C SER A 102 10.35 14.37 6.19
N GLY A 103 9.67 15.42 6.65
CA GLY A 103 9.08 16.43 5.76
C GLY A 103 7.86 15.92 4.99
N ASN A 104 7.09 14.98 5.55
CA ASN A 104 5.84 14.47 4.98
C ASN A 104 6.01 13.75 3.63
N LYS A 105 7.16 13.12 3.41
CA LYS A 105 7.40 12.30 2.20
C LYS A 105 6.63 10.99 2.26
N ARG A 106 6.42 10.39 1.09
CA ARG A 106 5.86 9.03 0.94
C ARG A 106 6.85 8.05 0.32
N TYR A 107 7.97 8.57 -0.18
CA TYR A 107 9.06 7.84 -0.80
C TYR A 107 10.38 8.57 -0.56
N ALA A 108 11.46 7.82 -0.41
CA ALA A 108 12.83 8.30 -0.39
C ALA A 108 13.76 7.15 -0.79
N GLU A 109 15.01 7.47 -1.11
CA GLU A 109 16.07 6.47 -1.27
C GLU A 109 16.40 5.81 0.07
N GLN A 110 17.00 4.61 0.01
CA GLN A 110 17.45 3.92 1.22
C GLN A 110 18.55 4.73 1.92
N SER A 111 18.44 4.84 3.24
CA SER A 111 19.34 5.62 4.09
C SER A 111 19.80 4.88 5.35
N TYR A 112 19.15 3.75 5.69
CA TYR A 112 19.52 2.87 6.81
C TYR A 112 18.92 1.47 6.60
N ASP A 113 19.37 0.50 7.40
CA ASP A 113 18.93 -0.89 7.29
C ASP A 113 17.44 -1.06 7.54
N GLN A 114 16.82 -1.96 6.78
CA GLN A 114 15.44 -2.37 7.05
C GLN A 114 15.38 -3.25 8.28
N ILE A 115 14.29 -3.11 9.04
CA ILE A 115 14.02 -3.88 10.25
C ILE A 115 12.86 -4.83 9.96
N LEU A 116 13.00 -6.09 10.36
CA LEU A 116 11.91 -7.06 10.34
C LEU A 116 10.88 -6.69 11.41
N SER A 117 9.97 -5.79 11.06
CA SER A 117 8.89 -5.30 11.93
C SER A 117 7.69 -4.89 11.09
N ARG A 118 6.51 -4.75 11.73
CA ARG A 118 5.29 -4.22 11.12
C ARG A 118 4.93 -4.94 9.81
N MET A 119 4.85 -4.20 8.71
CA MET A 119 4.47 -4.72 7.40
C MET A 119 5.48 -5.72 6.85
N THR A 120 6.77 -5.49 7.07
CA THR A 120 7.81 -6.43 6.60
C THR A 120 7.71 -7.75 7.36
N GLN A 121 7.46 -7.71 8.67
CA GLN A 121 7.22 -8.89 9.47
C GLN A 121 5.91 -9.61 9.12
N SER A 122 4.88 -8.87 8.69
CA SER A 122 3.63 -9.51 8.25
C SER A 122 3.81 -10.43 7.03
N ILE A 123 4.85 -10.24 6.21
CA ILE A 123 5.15 -11.12 5.07
C ILE A 123 5.93 -12.37 5.50
N SER A 124 6.66 -12.31 6.62
CA SER A 124 7.56 -13.38 7.05
C SER A 124 6.91 -14.46 7.94
N ILE A 125 5.63 -14.29 8.28
CA ILE A 125 4.86 -15.20 9.16
C ILE A 125 4.02 -16.13 8.28
#